data_AF-A0A7S1UVG7-F1
#
_entry.id   AF-A0A7S1UVG7-F1
#
_cell.length_a   1.000
_cell.length_b   1.000
_cell.length_c   1.000
_cell.angle_alpha   90.00
_cell.angle_beta   90.00
_cell.angle_gamma   90.00
#
_symmetry.space_group_name_H-M   'P 1'
#
loop_
_entity.id
_entity.type
_entity.pdbx_description
1 polymer ?
#
loop_
_entity_poly.entity_id
_entity_poly.type
_entity_poly.pdbx_seq_one_letter_code
_entity_poly.pdbx_strand_id
1 'polypeptide(L)'
;ADQVKRVLFQVPAVVARSTEKNLKPKMEFLRSELNLSDEELRKVVAGMPTIIQTSIDRNLQPKLDYLRSLMSDEDVRDCIIVFPTILGYSLDKRIKPRMEAIVDRGLPPSIIKTLLPHKEA
;
A
#
# COMPACT_ATOMS: atom_id res chain seq x y z
N ALA A 1 -22.76 -0.03 -4.33
CA ALA A 1 -23.15 -0.89 -3.17
C ALA A 1 -22.45 -2.27 -3.16
N ASP A 2 -22.07 -2.87 -4.30
CA ASP A 2 -21.57 -4.25 -4.31
C ASP A 2 -20.08 -4.49 -3.99
N GLN A 3 -19.23 -3.46 -3.99
CA GLN A 3 -17.80 -3.67 -3.71
C GLN A 3 -17.46 -3.72 -2.21
N VAL A 4 -18.27 -3.05 -1.38
CA VAL A 4 -18.19 -3.17 0.08
C VAL A 4 -18.43 -4.62 0.49
N LYS A 5 -19.34 -5.32 -0.20
CA LYS A 5 -19.62 -6.75 0.02
C LYS A 5 -18.41 -7.65 -0.23
N ARG A 6 -17.57 -7.37 -1.24
CA ARG A 6 -16.45 -8.25 -1.60
C ARG A 6 -15.31 -8.20 -0.57
N VAL A 7 -15.09 -7.03 0.04
CA VAL A 7 -14.19 -6.88 1.20
C VAL A 7 -14.82 -7.50 2.46
N LEU A 8 -16.15 -7.38 2.62
CA LEU A 8 -16.91 -8.00 3.71
C LEU A 8 -16.90 -9.53 3.70
N PHE A 9 -16.84 -10.18 2.53
CA PHE A 9 -16.85 -11.65 2.43
C PHE A 9 -15.52 -12.30 2.85
N GLN A 10 -14.41 -11.55 2.90
CA GLN A 10 -13.13 -12.09 3.37
C GLN A 10 -12.95 -11.98 4.89
N VAL A 11 -13.80 -11.21 5.60
CA VAL A 11 -13.67 -11.05 7.06
C VAL A 11 -15.06 -10.99 7.72
N PRO A 12 -15.48 -12.03 8.47
CA PRO A 12 -16.88 -12.21 8.85
C PRO A 12 -17.38 -11.13 9.82
N ALA A 13 -18.52 -10.53 9.45
CA ALA A 13 -19.55 -9.75 10.17
C ALA A 13 -19.20 -8.91 11.42
N VAL A 14 -18.35 -9.37 12.33
CA VAL A 14 -17.84 -8.62 13.49
C VAL A 14 -16.93 -7.46 13.05
N VAL A 15 -16.32 -7.60 11.88
CA VAL A 15 -15.36 -6.64 11.31
C VAL A 15 -16.04 -5.44 10.64
N ALA A 16 -17.24 -5.60 10.08
CA ALA A 16 -17.93 -4.56 9.29
C ALA A 16 -18.23 -3.24 10.05
N ARG A 17 -18.59 -3.29 11.35
CA ARG A 17 -18.86 -2.08 12.16
C ARG A 17 -17.59 -1.41 12.69
N SER A 18 -16.52 -2.16 12.89
CA SER A 18 -15.21 -1.63 13.30
C SER A 18 -14.42 -1.12 12.09
N THR A 19 -14.64 -1.69 10.90
CA THR A 19 -13.91 -1.31 9.68
C THR A 19 -14.29 0.02 9.11
N GLU A 20 -15.54 0.48 9.11
CA GLU A 20 -15.83 1.82 8.54
C GLU A 20 -15.11 2.94 9.31
N LYS A 21 -15.16 2.89 10.65
CA LYS A 21 -14.46 3.86 11.51
C LYS A 21 -12.94 3.78 11.38
N ASN A 22 -12.39 2.61 11.11
CA ASN A 22 -10.93 2.41 11.00
C ASN A 22 -10.40 2.51 9.57
N LEU A 23 -11.22 2.27 8.55
CA LEU A 23 -10.84 2.25 7.14
C LEU A 23 -10.97 3.64 6.54
N LYS A 24 -12.01 4.42 6.88
CA LYS A 24 -12.20 5.77 6.36
C LYS A 24 -10.98 6.67 6.58
N PRO A 25 -10.40 6.77 7.79
CA PRO A 25 -9.20 7.58 7.99
C PRO A 25 -8.01 7.13 7.15
N LYS A 26 -7.87 5.82 6.91
CA LYS A 26 -6.79 5.26 6.08
C LYS A 26 -6.99 5.54 4.60
N MET A 27 -8.23 5.46 4.13
CA MET A 27 -8.59 5.79 2.75
C MET A 27 -8.38 7.28 2.49
N GLU A 28 -8.80 8.14 3.42
CA GLU A 28 -8.57 9.58 3.34
C GLU A 28 -7.08 9.91 3.35
N PHE A 29 -6.31 9.26 4.24
CA PHE A 29 -4.86 9.38 4.29
C PHE A 29 -4.18 9.01 2.96
N LEU A 30 -4.48 7.84 2.39
CA LEU A 30 -3.88 7.43 1.11
C LEU A 30 -4.30 8.35 -0.03
N ARG A 31 -5.55 8.80 -0.02
CA ARG A 31 -6.06 9.72 -1.02
C ARG A 31 -5.33 11.06 -0.96
N SER A 32 -5.11 11.61 0.24
CA SER A 32 -4.40 12.88 0.41
C SER A 32 -2.92 12.76 0.12
N GLU A 33 -2.26 11.72 0.65
CA GLU A 33 -0.81 11.54 0.50
C GLU A 33 -0.38 11.21 -0.93
N LEU A 34 -1.23 10.52 -1.69
CA LEU A 34 -0.89 10.04 -3.03
C LEU A 34 -1.73 10.72 -4.13
N ASN A 35 -2.54 11.72 -3.78
CA ASN A 35 -3.44 12.43 -4.69
C ASN A 35 -4.24 11.47 -5.61
N LEU A 36 -4.90 10.49 -4.99
CA LEU A 36 -5.62 9.44 -5.73
C LEU A 36 -7.03 9.89 -6.11
N SER A 37 -7.45 9.54 -7.32
CA SER A 37 -8.88 9.53 -7.66
C SER A 37 -9.62 8.44 -6.88
N ASP A 38 -10.95 8.56 -6.81
CA ASP A 38 -11.77 7.56 -6.10
C ASP A 38 -11.65 6.16 -6.73
N GLU A 39 -11.45 6.08 -8.05
CA GLU A 39 -11.26 4.81 -8.75
C GLU A 39 -9.89 4.19 -8.44
N GLU A 40 -8.83 4.99 -8.40
CA GLU A 40 -7.49 4.51 -8.04
C GLU A 40 -7.43 4.07 -6.58
N LEU A 41 -8.05 4.84 -5.68
CA LEU A 41 -8.16 4.47 -4.27
C LEU A 41 -8.88 3.13 -4.10
N ARG A 42 -9.95 2.88 -4.88
CA ARG A 42 -10.65 1.58 -4.88
C ARG A 42 -9.76 0.46 -5.37
N LYS A 43 -8.96 0.66 -6.41
CA LYS A 43 -7.99 -0.33 -6.90
C LYS A 43 -6.96 -0.68 -5.82
N VAL A 44 -6.40 0.32 -5.14
CA VAL A 44 -5.43 0.13 -4.04
C VAL A 44 -6.04 -0.68 -2.90
N VAL A 45 -7.23 -0.30 -2.42
CA VAL A 45 -7.91 -0.99 -1.31
C VAL A 45 -8.31 -2.41 -1.70
N ALA A 46 -8.77 -2.62 -2.93
CA ALA A 46 -9.11 -3.96 -3.43
C ALA A 46 -7.88 -4.86 -3.59
N GLY A 47 -6.74 -4.29 -4.00
CA GLY A 47 -5.47 -5.01 -4.13
C GLY A 47 -4.79 -5.33 -2.78
N MET A 48 -5.08 -4.55 -1.73
CA MET A 48 -4.60 -4.82 -0.37
C MET A 48 -5.71 -4.64 0.68
N PRO A 49 -6.64 -5.61 0.83
CA PRO A 49 -7.70 -5.54 1.83
C PRO A 49 -7.19 -5.46 3.27
N THR A 50 -5.98 -5.98 3.53
CA THR A 50 -5.32 -5.95 4.85
C THR A 50 -4.95 -4.54 5.31
N ILE A 51 -5.08 -3.52 4.47
CA ILE A 51 -4.88 -2.11 4.85
C ILE A 51 -5.75 -1.68 6.03
N ILE A 52 -6.92 -2.31 6.21
CA ILE A 52 -7.80 -2.07 7.37
C ILE A 52 -7.09 -2.33 8.71
N GLN A 53 -6.11 -3.24 8.75
CA GLN A 53 -5.39 -3.69 9.94
C GLN A 53 -4.07 -2.92 10.18
N THR A 54 -3.63 -2.07 9.26
CA THR A 54 -2.37 -1.33 9.42
C THR A 54 -2.56 -0.08 10.27
N SER A 55 -1.48 0.45 10.83
CA SER A 55 -1.46 1.77 11.49
C SER A 55 -0.95 2.81 10.51
N ILE A 56 -1.55 4.01 10.48
CA ILE A 56 -1.04 5.12 9.67
C ILE A 56 0.38 5.46 10.16
N ASP A 57 0.50 5.89 11.42
CA ASP A 57 1.76 6.41 11.98
C ASP A 57 2.86 5.35 12.11
N ARG A 58 2.52 4.10 12.40
CA ARG A 58 3.50 3.03 12.63
C ARG A 58 3.78 2.16 11.41
N ASN A 59 3.05 2.34 10.31
CA ASN A 59 3.20 1.45 9.15
C ASN A 59 3.07 2.18 7.82
N LEU A 60 1.97 2.87 7.53
CA LEU A 60 1.77 3.50 6.23
C LEU A 60 2.70 4.70 6.03
N GLN A 61 2.71 5.65 6.98
CA GLN A 61 3.52 6.87 6.90
C GLN A 61 5.02 6.55 6.77
N PRO A 62 5.65 5.72 7.64
CA PRO A 62 7.08 5.45 7.53
C PRO A 62 7.48 4.78 6.22
N LYS A 63 6.56 4.02 5.60
CA LYS A 63 6.81 3.42 4.28
C LYS A 63 6.74 4.45 3.17
N LEU A 64 5.74 5.34 3.18
CA LEU A 64 5.64 6.40 2.19
C LEU A 64 6.85 7.34 2.28
N ASP A 65 7.25 7.73 3.49
CA ASP A 65 8.44 8.57 3.71
C ASP A 65 9.71 7.91 3.17
N TYR A 66 9.89 6.61 3.45
CA TYR A 66 11.02 5.87 2.91
C TYR A 66 11.00 5.80 1.37
N LEU A 67 9.86 5.50 0.77
CA LEU A 67 9.76 5.44 -0.69
C LEU A 67 10.03 6.81 -1.33
N ARG A 68 9.50 7.89 -0.76
CA ARG A 68 9.75 9.28 -1.21
C ARG A 68 11.21 9.70 -1.05
N SER A 69 11.94 9.13 -0.09
CA SER A 69 13.38 9.39 0.04
C SER A 69 14.21 8.81 -1.13
N LEU A 70 13.62 7.93 -1.94
CA LEU A 70 14.31 7.22 -3.03
C LEU A 70 13.75 7.52 -4.43
N MET A 71 12.52 7.99 -4.55
CA MET A 71 11.89 8.28 -5.84
C MET A 71 10.86 9.42 -5.74
N SER A 72 10.46 9.92 -6.90
CA SER A 72 9.51 11.03 -7.00
C SER A 72 8.14 10.68 -6.41
N ASP A 73 7.36 11.68 -5.99
CA ASP A 73 5.99 11.47 -5.52
C ASP A 73 5.11 10.77 -6.58
N GLU A 74 5.33 11.07 -7.86
CA GLU A 74 4.65 10.41 -8.99
C GLU A 74 5.01 8.93 -9.07
N ASP A 75 6.29 8.57 -8.93
CA ASP A 75 6.73 7.18 -8.92
C ASP A 75 6.19 6.41 -7.70
N VAL A 76 6.14 7.06 -6.53
CA VAL A 76 5.53 6.46 -5.33
C VAL A 76 4.06 6.20 -5.57
N ARG A 77 3.32 7.20 -6.06
CA ARG A 77 1.89 7.10 -6.40
C ARG A 77 1.64 5.93 -7.36
N ASP A 78 2.36 5.89 -8.48
CA ASP A 78 2.24 4.81 -9.47
C ASP A 78 2.60 3.45 -8.89
N CYS A 79 3.64 3.37 -8.06
CA CYS A 79 4.03 2.14 -7.39
C CYS A 79 2.91 1.61 -6.48
N ILE A 80 2.23 2.47 -5.71
CA ILE A 80 1.14 2.06 -4.83
C ILE A 80 -0.10 1.65 -5.63
N ILE A 81 -0.41 2.33 -6.74
CA ILE A 81 -1.55 1.96 -7.61
C ILE A 81 -1.30 0.59 -8.26
N VAL A 82 -0.10 0.36 -8.80
CA VAL A 82 0.26 -0.88 -9.50
C VAL A 82 0.47 -2.03 -8.51
N PHE A 83 1.05 -1.75 -7.35
CA PHE A 83 1.48 -2.77 -6.40
C PHE A 83 1.16 -2.40 -4.93
N PRO A 84 -0.13 -2.32 -4.56
CA PRO A 84 -0.56 -1.84 -3.25
C PRO A 84 -0.07 -2.74 -2.10
N THR A 85 0.17 -4.03 -2.37
CA THR A 85 0.66 -5.00 -1.37
C THR A 85 2.05 -4.69 -0.82
N ILE A 86 2.82 -3.78 -1.43
CA ILE A 86 4.08 -3.28 -0.86
C ILE A 86 3.85 -2.68 0.54
N LEU A 87 2.71 -2.04 0.77
CA LEU A 87 2.33 -1.47 2.06
C LEU A 87 2.01 -2.55 3.11
N GLY A 88 1.92 -3.82 2.72
CA GLY A 88 1.79 -4.97 3.61
C GLY A 88 3.13 -5.53 4.08
N TYR A 89 4.22 -5.32 3.35
CA TYR A 89 5.52 -5.90 3.67
C TYR A 89 6.22 -5.20 4.84
N SER A 90 7.11 -5.91 5.54
CA SER A 90 7.96 -5.27 6.55
C SER A 90 8.90 -4.26 5.88
N LEU A 91 8.92 -3.03 6.40
CA LEU A 91 9.80 -1.99 5.91
C LEU A 91 11.27 -2.44 6.02
N ASP A 92 11.71 -2.81 7.22
CA ASP A 92 13.13 -3.13 7.45
C ASP A 92 13.54 -4.51 6.92
N LYS A 93 12.64 -5.51 6.94
CA LYS A 93 13.01 -6.89 6.54
C LYS A 93 12.84 -7.17 5.05
N ARG A 94 11.99 -6.41 4.34
CA ARG A 94 11.62 -6.73 2.96
C ARG A 94 11.78 -5.55 1.99
N ILE A 95 11.34 -4.35 2.37
CA ILE A 95 11.36 -3.17 1.47
C ILE A 95 12.76 -2.57 1.41
N LYS A 96 13.36 -2.19 2.54
CA LYS A 96 14.68 -1.55 2.59
C LYS A 96 15.79 -2.38 1.91
N PRO A 97 15.99 -3.68 2.24
CA PRO A 97 17.09 -4.44 1.65
C PRO A 97 16.99 -4.60 0.14
N ARG A 98 15.75 -4.61 -0.40
CA ARG A 98 15.53 -4.69 -1.85
C ARG A 98 15.75 -3.35 -2.53
N MET A 99 15.31 -2.25 -1.91
CA MET A 99 15.55 -0.92 -2.44
C MET A 99 17.04 -0.58 -2.45
N GLU A 100 17.76 -0.89 -1.37
CA GLU A 100 19.22 -0.77 -1.30
C GLU A 100 19.88 -1.58 -2.42
N ALA A 101 19.48 -2.85 -2.58
CA ALA A 101 19.97 -3.71 -3.67
C ALA A 101 19.68 -3.16 -5.09
N ILE A 102 18.57 -2.44 -5.30
CA ILE A 102 18.24 -1.78 -6.58
C ILE A 102 19.16 -0.57 -6.79
N VAL A 103 19.29 0.27 -5.77
CA VAL A 103 20.13 1.48 -5.80
C VAL A 103 21.60 1.13 -5.99
N ASP A 104 22.11 0.12 -5.29
CA ASP A 104 23.50 -0.36 -5.41
C ASP A 104 23.83 -0.88 -6.82
N ARG A 105 22.82 -1.36 -7.55
CA ARG A 105 22.95 -1.79 -8.95
C ARG A 105 22.79 -0.65 -9.95
N GLY A 106 22.60 0.59 -9.49
CA GLY A 106 22.35 1.75 -10.34
C GLY A 106 21.00 1.71 -11.06
N LEU A 107 20.06 0.88 -10.58
CA LEU A 107 18.74 0.75 -11.17
C LEU A 107 17.78 1.80 -10.59
N PRO A 108 16.80 2.28 -11.37
CA PRO A 108 15.82 3.22 -10.88
C PRO A 108 14.94 2.56 -9.80
N PRO A 109 14.73 3.18 -8.62
CA PRO A 109 13.94 2.59 -7.53
C PRO A 109 12.49 2.24 -7.92
N SER A 110 11.93 2.93 -8.92
CA SER A 110 10.59 2.67 -9.46
C SER A 110 10.45 1.27 -10.10
N ILE A 111 11.53 0.55 -10.40
CA ILE A 111 11.50 -0.84 -10.87
C ILE A 111 10.99 -1.82 -9.79
N ILE A 112 10.92 -1.41 -8.52
CA ILE A 112 10.43 -2.27 -7.44
C ILE A 112 9.01 -2.84 -7.70
N LYS A 113 8.17 -2.11 -8.45
CA LYS A 113 6.83 -2.57 -8.85
C LYS A 113 6.84 -3.82 -9.74
N THR A 114 7.95 -4.10 -10.43
CA THR A 114 8.12 -5.28 -11.29
C THR A 114 8.90 -6.41 -10.61
N LEU A 115 9.64 -6.11 -9.53
CA LEU A 115 10.53 -7.06 -8.85
C LEU A 115 9.89 -7.75 -7.64
N LEU A 116 8.79 -7.22 -7.11
CA LEU A 116 8.08 -7.80 -5.96
C LEU A 116 6.97 -8.85 -6.24
N PRO A 117 6.68 -9.35 -7.46
CA PRO A 117 5.69 -10.40 -7.63
C PRO A 117 6.33 -11.79 -7.50
N HIS A 118 6.86 -12.12 -6.32
CA HIS A 118 6.95 -13.52 -5.91
C HIS A 118 6.55 -13.63 -4.45
N LYS A 119 5.33 -14.12 -4.22
CA LYS A 119 5.05 -14.91 -3.04
C LYS A 119 6.10 -16.02 -3.04
N GLU A 120 7.11 -15.91 -2.20
CA GLU A 120 7.76 -17.11 -1.70
C GLU A 120 6.65 -17.88 -0.98
N ALA A 121 6.34 -19.05 -1.53
CA ALA A 121 5.43 -20.03 -0.95
C ALA A 121 5.95 -20.47 0.43
#